data_AF-A0A3M0RYT6-F1
#
_entry.id   AF-A0A3M0RYT6-F1
#
_cell.length_a   1.000
_cell.length_b   1.000
_cell.length_c   1.000
_cell.angle_alpha   90.00
_cell.angle_beta   90.00
_cell.angle_gamma   90.00
#
_symmetry.space_group_name_H-M   'P 1'
#
loop_
_entity.id
_entity.type
_entity.pdbx_description
1 polymer ?
#
loop_
_entity_poly.entity_id
_entity_poly.type
_entity_poly.pdbx_seq_one_letter_code
_entity_poly.pdbx_strand_id
1 'polypeptide(L)'
;MDKYEAVIKLLLEVVQGSQSSKETKQDTNEIPVGVSNRHIHLSQADFNILFGEGYQVTKIKDLAQPGQYACKETVTVCGPKGAIEKIRILGPLRSKTQVEILRGDSFKLGVAPEVRMSGDLHGTPGIAIIG
;
A
#
# COMPACT_ATOMS: atom_id res chain seq x y z
N MET A 1 34.71 -38.56 19.97
CA MET A 1 34.02 -37.31 19.57
C MET A 1 34.06 -37.14 18.06
N ASP A 2 35.22 -37.29 17.43
CA ASP A 2 35.44 -37.04 15.99
C ASP A 2 34.53 -37.79 15.01
N LYS A 3 34.13 -39.03 15.33
CA LYS A 3 33.22 -39.80 14.47
C LYS A 3 31.80 -39.24 14.43
N TYR A 4 31.32 -38.66 15.52
CA TYR A 4 29.98 -38.05 15.58
C TYR A 4 29.98 -36.69 14.87
N GLU A 5 31.05 -35.91 15.02
CA GLU A 5 31.24 -34.65 14.28
C GLU A 5 31.26 -34.86 12.77
N ALA A 6 31.94 -35.91 12.29
CA ALA A 6 31.96 -36.25 10.86
C ALA A 6 30.57 -36.59 10.31
N VAL A 7 29.76 -37.32 11.10
CA VAL A 7 28.38 -37.67 10.71
C VAL A 7 27.48 -36.45 10.71
N ILE A 8 27.60 -35.56 11.71
CA ILE A 8 26.83 -34.31 11.78
C ILE A 8 27.17 -33.39 10.60
N LYS A 9 28.46 -33.26 10.26
CA LYS A 9 28.91 -32.47 9.12
C LYS A 9 28.37 -33.00 7.80
N LEU A 10 28.39 -34.32 7.61
CA LEU A 10 27.82 -34.96 6.43
C LEU A 10 26.29 -34.73 6.35
N LEU A 11 25.60 -34.79 7.49
CA LEU A 11 24.16 -34.52 7.58
C LEU A 11 23.83 -33.07 7.22
N LEU A 12 24.63 -32.11 7.72
CA LEU A 12 24.50 -30.69 7.39
C LEU A 12 24.76 -30.42 5.90
N GLU A 13 25.79 -31.04 5.31
CA GLU A 13 26.08 -30.95 3.88
C GLU A 13 24.95 -31.52 3.01
N VAL A 14 24.34 -32.64 3.42
CA VAL A 14 23.19 -33.21 2.71
C VAL A 14 21.96 -32.33 2.84
N VAL A 15 21.68 -31.75 4.02
CA VAL A 15 20.56 -30.82 4.23
C VAL A 15 20.76 -29.53 3.43
N GLN A 16 21.99 -29.02 3.34
CA GLN A 16 22.33 -27.86 2.52
C GLN A 16 22.30 -28.17 1.01
N GLY A 17 22.76 -29.35 0.60
CA GLY A 17 22.73 -29.80 -0.80
C GLY A 17 21.34 -30.18 -1.32
N SER A 18 20.45 -30.67 -0.44
CA SER A 18 19.03 -30.91 -0.74
C SER A 18 18.16 -29.64 -0.63
N GLN A 19 18.75 -28.54 -0.14
CA GLN A 19 18.27 -27.18 -0.35
C GLN A 19 18.94 -26.50 -1.56
N SER A 20 19.34 -27.27 -2.58
CA SER A 20 19.31 -26.76 -3.96
C SER A 20 17.84 -26.53 -4.33
N SER A 21 17.35 -25.39 -3.83
CA SER A 21 16.34 -24.54 -4.43
C SER A 21 15.39 -25.25 -5.39
N LYS A 22 14.11 -25.31 -5.01
CA LYS A 22 13.06 -24.95 -5.98
C LYS A 22 13.36 -23.54 -6.48
N GLU A 23 14.39 -23.39 -7.32
CA GLU A 23 14.51 -22.31 -8.27
C GLU A 23 13.36 -22.60 -9.23
N THR A 24 12.19 -22.06 -8.90
CA THR A 24 11.23 -21.70 -9.93
C THR A 24 12.05 -20.86 -10.89
N LYS A 25 12.43 -21.41 -12.05
CA LYS A 25 12.98 -20.63 -13.15
C LYS A 25 12.04 -19.45 -13.30
N GLN A 26 12.45 -18.26 -12.85
CA GLN A 26 11.69 -17.05 -13.10
C GLN A 26 11.68 -16.92 -14.62
N ASP A 27 10.53 -17.19 -15.22
CA ASP A 27 10.32 -16.83 -16.60
C ASP A 27 10.50 -15.31 -16.66
N THR A 28 11.45 -14.86 -17.47
CA THR A 28 11.80 -13.44 -17.59
C THR A 28 10.64 -12.58 -18.10
N ASN A 29 9.53 -13.21 -18.48
CA ASN A 29 8.29 -12.58 -18.91
C ASN A 29 7.23 -12.43 -17.80
N GLU A 30 7.50 -12.89 -16.58
CA GLU A 30 6.57 -12.70 -15.46
C GLU A 30 6.63 -11.26 -14.93
N ILE A 31 5.45 -10.63 -14.81
CA ILE A 31 5.30 -9.29 -14.26
C ILE A 31 4.56 -9.39 -12.92
N PRO A 32 5.15 -8.93 -11.80
CA PRO A 32 4.48 -8.95 -10.52
C PRO A 32 3.26 -8.02 -10.53
N VAL A 33 2.12 -8.52 -10.05
CA VAL A 33 0.87 -7.77 -10.01
C VAL A 33 0.68 -7.13 -8.64
N GLY A 34 0.52 -5.80 -8.62
CA GLY A 34 0.09 -5.05 -7.45
C GLY A 34 -1.42 -4.85 -7.45
N VAL A 35 -2.10 -5.16 -6.34
CA VAL A 35 -3.53 -4.91 -6.17
C VAL A 35 -3.72 -3.77 -5.18
N SER A 36 -4.32 -2.68 -5.66
CA SER A 36 -4.68 -1.53 -4.82
C SER A 36 -6.15 -1.60 -4.40
N ASN A 37 -6.38 -1.54 -3.09
CA ASN A 37 -7.71 -1.22 -2.57
C ASN A 37 -7.89 0.31 -2.56
N ARG A 38 -9.09 0.81 -2.24
CA ARG A 38 -9.34 2.24 -2.01
C ARG A 38 -8.38 2.82 -0.97
N HIS A 39 -7.82 3.98 -1.27
CA HIS A 39 -6.81 4.63 -0.42
C HIS A 39 -6.73 6.12 -0.74
N ILE A 40 -5.96 6.84 0.07
CA ILE A 40 -5.73 8.26 -0.08
C ILE A 40 -4.24 8.57 0.03
N HIS A 41 -3.77 9.51 -0.79
CA HIS A 41 -2.50 10.21 -0.61
C HIS A 41 -2.84 11.62 -0.11
N LEU A 42 -2.13 12.12 0.90
CA LEU A 42 -2.43 13.41 1.51
C LEU A 42 -1.32 14.43 1.23
N SER A 43 -1.73 15.69 1.08
CA SER A 43 -0.83 16.83 1.18
C SER A 43 -0.43 17.09 2.64
N GLN A 44 0.70 17.75 2.87
CA GLN A 44 1.09 18.14 4.24
C GLN A 44 0.03 19.04 4.90
N ALA A 45 -0.56 19.97 4.14
CA ALA A 45 -1.56 20.90 4.66
C ALA A 45 -2.83 20.15 5.11
N ASP A 46 -3.34 19.26 4.27
CA ASP A 46 -4.54 18.47 4.60
C ASP A 46 -4.25 17.49 5.73
N PHE A 47 -3.06 16.90 5.76
CA PHE A 47 -2.64 16.03 6.85
C PHE A 47 -2.64 16.76 8.20
N ASN A 48 -2.11 17.98 8.23
CA ASN A 48 -2.10 18.82 9.43
C ASN A 48 -3.53 19.18 9.88
N ILE A 49 -4.45 19.43 8.95
CA ILE A 49 -5.86 19.72 9.26
C ILE A 49 -6.54 18.48 9.87
N LEU A 50 -6.26 17.30 9.32
CA LEU A 50 -6.91 16.05 9.71
C LEU A 50 -6.37 15.48 11.03
N PHE A 51 -5.05 15.57 11.26
CA PHE A 51 -4.37 14.90 12.37
C PHE A 51 -3.65 15.83 13.34
N GLY A 52 -3.59 17.14 13.04
CA GLY A 52 -2.89 18.15 13.82
C GLY A 52 -1.47 18.43 13.31
N GLU A 53 -1.03 19.68 13.50
CA GLU A 53 0.33 20.10 13.14
C GLU A 53 1.39 19.34 13.95
N GLY A 54 2.46 18.94 13.27
CA GLY A 54 3.59 18.23 13.88
C GLY A 54 3.37 16.73 14.06
N TYR A 55 2.16 16.21 13.86
CA TYR A 55 1.90 14.77 13.86
C TYR A 55 2.72 14.09 12.74
N GLN A 56 3.27 12.91 13.05
CA GLN A 56 4.06 12.13 12.09
C GLN A 56 3.33 10.83 11.75
N VAL A 57 3.24 10.52 10.45
CA VAL A 57 2.62 9.28 9.97
C VAL A 57 3.33 8.05 10.55
N THR A 58 2.56 7.05 10.97
CA THR A 58 3.12 5.79 11.47
C THR A 58 3.16 4.77 10.35
N LYS A 59 4.34 4.41 9.84
CA LYS A 59 4.49 3.38 8.81
C LYS A 59 4.12 1.99 9.36
N ILE A 60 3.24 1.25 8.66
CA ILE A 60 2.95 -0.16 8.93
C ILE A 60 3.82 -1.08 8.08
N LYS A 61 3.82 -0.86 6.75
CA LYS A 61 4.52 -1.74 5.79
C LYS A 61 4.92 -0.98 4.54
N ASP A 62 6.03 -1.40 3.94
CA ASP A 62 6.40 -0.99 2.59
C ASP A 62 5.46 -1.58 1.54
N LEU A 63 5.31 -0.85 0.43
CA LEU A 63 4.64 -1.31 -0.77
C LEU A 63 5.68 -1.79 -1.79
N ALA A 64 5.22 -2.36 -2.90
CA ALA A 64 6.10 -2.83 -3.96
C ALA A 64 6.88 -1.70 -4.63
N GLN A 65 6.29 -0.49 -4.67
CA GLN A 65 6.95 0.68 -5.21
C GLN A 65 7.97 1.23 -4.21
N PRO A 66 9.24 1.42 -4.61
CA PRO A 66 10.28 1.92 -3.73
C PRO A 66 9.91 3.24 -3.02
N GLY A 67 10.10 3.27 -1.70
CA GLY A 67 9.81 4.43 -0.86
C GLY A 67 8.32 4.68 -0.58
N GLN A 68 7.40 3.92 -1.16
CA GLN A 68 5.97 4.01 -0.83
C GLN A 68 5.61 3.06 0.32
N TYR A 69 4.72 3.50 1.20
CA TYR A 69 4.32 2.71 2.37
C TYR A 69 2.86 2.94 2.76
N ALA A 70 2.27 1.96 3.45
CA ALA A 70 0.96 2.12 4.09
C ALA A 70 1.13 2.67 5.51
N CYS A 71 0.38 3.72 5.84
CA CYS A 71 0.38 4.33 7.17
C CYS A 71 -0.63 3.64 8.09
N LYS A 72 -0.49 3.78 9.42
CA LYS A 72 -1.44 3.24 10.41
C LYS A 72 -2.74 4.00 10.43
N GLU A 73 -2.65 5.28 10.14
CA GLU A 73 -3.75 6.21 10.05
C GLU A 73 -4.70 5.82 8.91
N THR A 74 -5.98 6.04 9.17
CA THR A 74 -7.04 5.91 8.16
C THR A 74 -7.98 7.09 8.28
N VAL A 75 -8.67 7.40 7.19
CA VAL A 75 -9.69 8.45 7.17
C VAL A 75 -11.04 7.86 6.78
N THR A 76 -12.08 8.68 6.96
CA THR A 76 -13.40 8.45 6.38
C THR A 76 -13.59 9.40 5.21
N VAL A 77 -14.02 8.87 4.06
CA VAL A 77 -14.40 9.68 2.89
C VAL A 77 -15.91 9.76 2.83
N CYS A 78 -16.45 10.97 2.84
CA CYS A 78 -17.88 11.24 2.86
C CYS A 78 -18.30 11.98 1.59
N GLY A 79 -19.17 11.36 0.81
CA GLY A 79 -19.82 11.97 -0.35
C GLY A 79 -21.31 12.26 -0.09
N PRO A 80 -22.01 12.85 -1.07
CA PRO A 80 -23.41 13.25 -0.92
C PRO A 80 -24.39 12.14 -0.53
N LYS A 81 -24.09 10.87 -0.89
CA LYS A 81 -24.98 9.73 -0.60
C LYS A 81 -24.58 8.92 0.62
N GLY A 82 -23.35 9.05 1.09
CA GLY A 82 -22.85 8.24 2.19
C GLY A 82 -21.35 8.33 2.38
N ALA A 83 -20.86 7.51 3.31
CA ALA A 83 -19.47 7.51 3.73
C ALA A 83 -18.83 6.12 3.65
N ILE A 84 -17.51 6.12 3.46
CA ILE A 84 -16.67 4.92 3.54
C ILE A 84 -15.56 5.18 4.56
N GLU A 85 -15.60 4.42 5.65
CA GLU A 85 -14.64 4.49 6.75
C GLU A 85 -13.40 3.66 6.47
N LYS A 86 -12.36 3.88 7.30
CA LYS A 86 -11.12 3.08 7.33
C LYS A 86 -10.38 3.05 5.99
N ILE A 87 -10.41 4.15 5.25
CA ILE A 87 -9.64 4.32 4.01
C ILE A 87 -8.18 4.57 4.38
N ARG A 88 -7.29 3.73 3.83
CA ARG A 88 -5.86 3.72 4.17
C ARG A 88 -5.16 4.95 3.60
N ILE A 89 -4.33 5.61 4.41
CA ILE A 89 -3.38 6.62 3.92
C ILE A 89 -2.12 5.91 3.41
N LEU A 90 -1.68 6.27 2.21
CA LEU A 90 -0.38 5.88 1.66
C LEU A 90 0.60 7.05 1.75
N GLY A 91 1.82 6.72 2.18
CA GLY A 91 2.93 7.66 2.30
C GLY A 91 4.01 7.42 1.24
N PRO A 92 4.93 8.38 1.08
CA PRO A 92 5.04 9.63 1.83
C PRO A 92 3.95 10.64 1.45
N LEU A 93 3.78 11.66 2.29
CA LEU A 93 2.91 12.80 1.97
C LEU A 93 3.36 13.44 0.64
N ARG A 94 2.39 13.91 -0.13
CA ARG A 94 2.59 14.44 -1.49
C ARG A 94 2.35 15.95 -1.53
N SER A 95 2.54 16.55 -2.70
CA SER A 95 2.20 17.97 -2.92
C SER A 95 0.70 18.22 -3.01
N LYS A 96 -0.10 17.21 -3.38
CA LYS A 96 -1.55 17.29 -3.54
C LYS A 96 -2.23 16.05 -2.96
N THR A 97 -3.40 16.25 -2.37
CA THR A 97 -4.27 15.17 -1.90
C THR A 97 -4.97 14.49 -3.08
N GLN A 98 -5.01 13.16 -3.06
CA GLN A 98 -5.62 12.31 -4.09
C GLN A 98 -6.33 11.14 -3.44
N VAL A 99 -7.62 10.98 -3.74
CA VAL A 99 -8.43 9.84 -3.29
C VAL A 99 -8.63 8.89 -4.46
N GLU A 100 -8.25 7.62 -4.27
CA GLU A 100 -8.43 6.55 -5.24
C GLU A 100 -9.50 5.59 -4.73
N ILE A 101 -10.57 5.42 -5.50
CA ILE A 101 -11.72 4.59 -5.13
C ILE A 101 -12.08 3.61 -6.24
N LEU A 102 -12.79 2.55 -5.87
CA LEU A 102 -13.32 1.59 -6.83
C LEU A 102 -14.56 2.17 -7.53
N ARG A 103 -14.88 1.65 -8.72
CA ARG A 103 -16.14 2.01 -9.41
C ARG A 103 -17.38 1.72 -8.56
N GLY A 104 -17.37 0.69 -7.71
CA GLY A 104 -18.47 0.41 -6.78
C GLY A 104 -18.62 1.47 -5.68
N ASP A 105 -17.52 2.06 -5.24
CA ASP A 105 -17.51 3.06 -4.16
C ASP A 105 -18.18 4.36 -4.59
N SER A 106 -18.07 4.70 -5.88
CA SER A 106 -18.66 5.93 -6.43
C SER A 106 -20.18 5.97 -6.26
N PHE A 107 -20.86 4.83 -6.38
CA PHE A 107 -22.30 4.73 -6.13
C PHE A 107 -22.66 4.97 -4.66
N LYS A 108 -21.88 4.42 -3.73
CA LYS A 108 -22.09 4.58 -2.28
C LYS A 108 -21.82 6.02 -1.83
N LEU A 109 -20.76 6.62 -2.36
CA LEU A 109 -20.39 8.01 -2.06
C LEU A 109 -21.31 8.99 -2.78
N GLY A 110 -21.89 8.61 -3.92
CA GLY A 110 -22.72 9.50 -4.74
C GLY A 110 -21.90 10.51 -5.53
N VAL A 111 -20.70 10.11 -5.97
CA VAL A 111 -19.82 10.91 -6.82
C VAL A 111 -19.59 10.20 -8.15
N ALA A 112 -19.27 10.94 -9.20
CA ALA A 112 -18.97 10.40 -10.53
C ALA A 112 -17.50 10.69 -10.88
N PRO A 113 -16.54 9.90 -10.37
CA PRO A 113 -15.14 10.07 -10.70
C PRO A 113 -14.87 9.59 -12.13
N GLU A 114 -13.90 10.20 -12.78
CA GLU A 114 -13.37 9.75 -14.07
C GLU A 114 -12.19 8.79 -13.87
N VAL A 115 -11.95 7.92 -14.84
CA VAL A 115 -10.75 7.07 -14.85
C VAL A 115 -9.57 7.95 -15.26
N ARG A 116 -8.58 8.05 -14.38
CA ARG A 116 -7.40 8.91 -14.56
C ARG A 116 -6.13 8.19 -14.13
N MET A 117 -5.00 8.68 -14.61
CA MET A 117 -3.68 8.31 -14.07
C MET A 117 -3.41 9.08 -12.77
N SER A 118 -2.66 8.47 -11.84
CA SER A 118 -2.26 9.13 -10.60
C SER A 118 -1.58 10.48 -10.90
N GLY A 119 -2.01 11.54 -10.22
CA GLY A 119 -1.53 12.91 -10.41
C GLY A 119 -2.38 13.76 -11.36
N ASP A 120 -3.18 13.15 -12.25
CA ASP A 120 -4.12 13.89 -13.09
C ASP A 120 -5.46 14.11 -12.38
N LEU A 121 -5.53 15.22 -11.64
CA LEU A 121 -6.69 15.63 -10.84
C LEU A 121 -7.51 16.73 -11.51
N HIS A 122 -7.23 17.11 -12.76
CA HIS A 122 -7.93 18.23 -13.38
C HIS A 122 -9.40 17.90 -13.65
N GLY A 123 -10.34 18.72 -13.15
CA GLY A 123 -11.77 18.50 -13.36
C GLY A 123 -12.34 17.27 -12.64
N THR A 124 -11.62 16.67 -11.69
CA THR A 124 -12.17 15.59 -10.86
C THR A 124 -13.07 16.17 -9.77
N PRO A 125 -14.11 15.43 -9.33
CA PRO A 125 -14.98 15.90 -8.27
C PRO A 125 -14.25 15.97 -6.93
N GLY A 126 -14.58 16.98 -6.13
CA GLY A 126 -14.17 17.04 -4.72
C GLY A 126 -14.95 16.04 -3.86
N ILE A 127 -14.44 15.79 -2.65
CA ILE A 127 -15.11 14.96 -1.64
C ILE A 127 -14.65 15.36 -0.24
N ALA A 128 -15.50 15.18 0.78
CA ALA A 128 -15.13 15.48 2.16
C ALA A 128 -14.30 14.34 2.76
N ILE A 129 -13.26 14.70 3.49
CA ILE A 129 -12.37 13.77 4.21
C ILE A 129 -12.48 14.10 5.71
N ILE A 130 -12.66 13.07 6.52
CA ILE A 130 -12.81 13.15 7.98
C ILE A 130 -11.68 12.34 8.60
N GLY A 131 -10.83 13.00 9.39
CA GLY A 131 -9.63 12.46 10.05
C GLY A 131 -9.86 12.10 11.51
#